data_AF-A0AAD2DDS3-F1
#
_entry.id   AF-A0AAD2DDS3-F1
#
_cell.length_a   1.000
_cell.length_b   1.000
_cell.length_c   1.000
_cell.angle_alpha   90.00
_cell.angle_beta   90.00
_cell.angle_gamma   90.00
#
_symmetry.space_group_name_H-M   'P 1'
#
loop_
_entity.id
_entity.type
_entity.pdbx_description
1 polymer ?
#
loop_
_entity_poly.entity_id
_entity_poly.type
_entity_poly.pdbx_seq_one_letter_code
_entity_poly.pdbx_strand_id
1 'polypeptide(L)'
;MKNILTIIIKDELNNEKYKNLNVSHFEYKEHSKAIYKNSNVYEKNIAELIFLVDTGKWFDETIRFEMCMCSNKNVLEIKKGYNENCTEYPHREYRNIALDMIFEIENFQNKNKLYKNEGCVNYEY
;
A
#
# COMPACT_ATOMS: atom_id res chain seq x y z
N MET A 1 8.90 -14.32 1.38
CA MET A 1 7.78 -13.43 1.00
C MET A 1 8.30 -12.07 0.55
N LYS A 2 9.01 -11.34 1.44
CA LYS A 2 9.75 -10.09 1.16
C LYS A 2 10.34 -10.00 -0.24
N ASN A 3 11.34 -10.83 -0.55
CA ASN A 3 12.06 -10.74 -1.82
C ASN A 3 11.15 -10.92 -3.06
N ILE A 4 10.20 -11.84 -3.01
CA ILE A 4 9.31 -12.13 -4.14
C ILE A 4 8.38 -10.95 -4.40
N LEU A 5 7.68 -10.47 -3.37
CA LEU A 5 6.72 -9.38 -3.51
C LEU A 5 7.43 -8.07 -3.88
N THR A 6 8.60 -7.80 -3.30
CA THR A 6 9.41 -6.64 -3.64
C THR A 6 9.87 -6.65 -5.10
N ILE A 7 10.31 -7.82 -5.62
CA ILE A 7 10.71 -7.96 -7.03
C ILE A 7 9.50 -7.69 -7.93
N ILE A 8 8.38 -8.38 -7.69
CA ILE A 8 7.19 -8.25 -8.53
C ILE A 8 6.68 -6.81 -8.56
N ILE A 9 6.61 -6.14 -7.40
CA ILE A 9 6.15 -4.75 -7.34
C ILE A 9 7.08 -3.85 -8.15
N LYS A 10 8.40 -3.99 -8.01
CA LYS A 10 9.36 -3.19 -8.79
C LYS A 10 9.24 -3.46 -10.30
N ASP A 11 9.06 -4.71 -10.69
CA ASP A 11 8.88 -5.09 -12.09
C ASP A 11 7.61 -4.47 -12.68
N GLU A 12 6.50 -4.52 -11.95
CA GLU A 12 5.24 -3.93 -12.40
C GLU A 12 5.28 -2.39 -12.39
N LEU A 13 5.96 -1.75 -11.43
CA LEU A 13 6.16 -0.29 -11.45
C LEU A 13 7.00 0.19 -12.65
N ASN A 14 7.89 -0.66 -13.17
CA ASN A 14 8.68 -0.38 -14.37
C ASN A 14 7.95 -0.73 -15.68
N ASN A 15 6.78 -1.35 -15.60
CA ASN A 15 5.99 -1.72 -16.78
C ASN A 15 5.47 -0.46 -17.48
N GLU A 16 5.56 -0.42 -18.82
CA GLU A 16 5.14 0.75 -19.60
C GLU A 16 3.67 1.12 -19.37
N LYS A 17 2.82 0.13 -19.05
CA LYS A 17 1.41 0.36 -18.68
C LYS A 17 1.27 1.32 -17.48
N TYR A 18 2.20 1.26 -16.53
CA TYR A 18 2.16 2.01 -15.28
C TYR A 18 3.19 3.15 -15.23
N LYS A 19 3.76 3.55 -16.38
CA LYS A 19 4.78 4.62 -16.47
C LYS A 19 4.35 5.99 -15.91
N ASN A 20 3.04 6.22 -15.81
CA ASN A 20 2.46 7.45 -15.27
C ASN A 20 2.20 7.38 -13.75
N LEU A 21 2.40 6.21 -13.15
CA LEU A 21 2.32 5.99 -11.72
C LEU A 21 3.62 6.50 -11.09
N ASN A 22 3.60 7.74 -10.58
CA ASN A 22 4.80 8.36 -10.04
C ASN A 22 5.03 7.88 -8.62
N VAL A 23 5.58 6.67 -8.47
CA VAL A 23 6.06 6.15 -7.20
C VAL A 23 7.54 6.51 -7.07
N SER A 24 7.86 7.51 -6.25
CA SER A 24 9.23 7.98 -6.02
C SER A 24 10.04 7.02 -5.15
N HIS A 25 9.35 6.29 -4.27
CA HIS A 25 9.97 5.34 -3.36
C HIS A 25 9.03 4.20 -3.01
N PHE A 26 9.61 3.00 -2.87
CA PHE A 26 8.93 1.83 -2.35
C PHE A 26 9.82 1.11 -1.34
N GLU A 27 9.25 0.80 -0.17
CA GLU A 27 9.91 0.10 0.92
C GLU A 27 9.07 -1.07 1.44
N TYR A 28 9.77 -2.16 1.79
CA TYR A 28 9.19 -3.30 2.51
C TYR A 28 9.87 -3.43 3.88
N LYS A 29 9.07 -3.33 4.95
CA LYS A 29 9.51 -3.47 6.34
C LYS A 29 8.81 -4.65 7.01
N GLU A 30 9.53 -5.43 7.79
CA GLU A 30 8.95 -6.46 8.66
C GLU A 30 9.16 -6.03 10.11
N HIS A 31 8.13 -6.18 10.92
CA HIS A 31 8.23 -5.97 12.35
C HIS A 31 7.16 -6.78 13.09
N SER A 32 7.33 -6.90 14.40
CA SER A 32 6.40 -7.60 15.26
C SER A 32 5.55 -6.59 16.02
N LYS A 33 4.25 -6.85 16.11
CA LYS A 33 3.26 -5.98 16.77
C LYS A 33 2.56 -6.76 17.87
N ALA A 34 2.49 -6.17 19.06
CA ALA A 34 1.73 -6.73 20.16
C ALA A 34 0.22 -6.59 19.90
N ILE A 35 -0.53 -7.66 20.11
CA ILE A 35 -1.98 -7.71 20.00
C ILE A 35 -2.56 -8.18 21.32
N TYR A 36 -3.51 -7.40 21.82
CA TYR A 36 -4.22 -7.68 23.06
C TYR A 36 -5.54 -8.36 22.73
N LYS A 37 -5.73 -9.59 23.20
CA LYS A 37 -6.98 -10.34 23.03
C LYS A 37 -7.26 -11.18 24.27
N ASN A 38 -8.46 -11.04 24.84
CA ASN A 38 -8.91 -11.78 26.03
C ASN A 38 -7.91 -11.72 27.19
N SER A 39 -7.43 -10.51 27.53
CA SER A 39 -6.42 -10.26 28.59
C SER A 39 -5.03 -10.89 28.36
N ASN A 40 -4.79 -11.51 27.19
CA ASN A 40 -3.50 -12.05 26.79
C ASN A 40 -2.83 -11.13 25.74
N VAL A 41 -1.50 -11.15 25.73
CA VAL A 41 -0.67 -10.46 24.74
C VAL A 41 -0.09 -11.49 23.77
N TYR A 42 -0.31 -11.27 22.48
CA TYR A 42 0.23 -12.08 21.40
C TYR A 42 1.13 -11.24 20.52
N GLU A 43 2.18 -11.84 19.99
CA GLU A 43 3.03 -11.21 18.99
C GLU A 43 2.54 -11.60 17.60
N LYS A 44 2.23 -10.60 16.76
CA LYS A 44 1.88 -10.79 15.35
C LYS A 44 2.99 -10.21 14.49
N ASN A 45 3.60 -11.06 13.66
CA ASN A 45 4.55 -10.60 12.65
C ASN A 45 3.79 -9.97 11.49
N ILE A 46 4.13 -8.73 11.15
CA ILE A 46 3.48 -7.94 10.11
C ILE A 46 4.56 -7.46 9.14
N ALA A 47 4.19 -7.41 7.87
CA ALA A 47 4.95 -6.73 6.84
C ALA A 47 4.24 -5.44 6.43
N GLU A 48 4.95 -4.33 6.40
CA GLU A 48 4.48 -3.07 5.83
C GLU A 48 5.09 -2.83 4.45
N LEU A 49 4.23 -2.51 3.50
CA LEU A 49 4.60 -2.01 2.19
C LEU A 49 4.28 -0.52 2.14
N ILE A 50 5.33 0.29 2.02
CA ILE A 50 5.25 1.75 2.09
C ILE A 50 5.62 2.30 0.72
N PHE A 51 4.74 3.10 0.14
CA PHE A 51 4.99 3.77 -1.13
C PHE A 51 4.91 5.28 -0.93
N LEU A 52 5.90 6.01 -1.45
CA LEU A 52 5.82 7.46 -1.62
C LEU A 52 5.37 7.73 -3.06
N VAL A 53 4.28 8.47 -3.18
CA VAL A 53 3.56 8.68 -4.43
C VAL A 53 3.50 10.18 -4.68
N ASP A 54 4.03 10.61 -5.82
CA ASP A 54 3.92 11.98 -6.28
C ASP A 54 2.50 12.22 -6.82
N THR A 55 1.76 13.03 -6.07
CA THR A 55 0.39 13.46 -6.39
C THR A 55 0.35 14.84 -7.05
N GLY A 56 1.50 15.44 -7.35
CA GLY A 56 1.65 16.78 -7.88
C GLY A 56 1.54 17.90 -6.82
N LYS A 57 1.60 17.54 -5.53
CA LYS A 57 1.70 18.45 -4.38
C LYS A 57 3.17 18.79 -4.08
N TRP A 58 3.43 19.66 -3.10
CA TRP A 58 4.80 20.05 -2.72
C TRP A 58 5.64 18.92 -2.11
N PHE A 59 4.99 17.85 -1.63
CA PHE A 59 5.63 16.68 -1.07
C PHE A 59 4.91 15.42 -1.53
N ASP A 60 5.66 14.32 -1.61
CA ASP A 60 5.11 13.00 -1.90
C ASP A 60 4.17 12.55 -0.79
N GLU A 61 3.08 11.90 -1.17
CA GLU A 61 2.15 11.34 -0.21
C GLU A 61 2.46 9.87 0.05
N THR A 62 2.29 9.46 1.31
CA THR A 62 2.54 8.07 1.71
C THR A 62 1.26 7.24 1.63
N ILE A 63 1.32 6.11 0.92
CA ILE A 63 0.34 5.04 0.99
C ILE A 63 0.99 3.80 1.61
N ARG A 64 0.31 3.20 2.59
CA ARG A 64 0.81 2.04 3.36
C ARG A 64 -0.13 0.87 3.23
N PHE A 65 0.43 -0.33 3.14
CA PHE A 65 -0.30 -1.58 3.25
C PHE A 65 0.32 -2.43 4.36
N GLU A 66 -0.47 -2.81 5.37
CA GLU A 66 -0.11 -3.82 6.36
C GLU A 66 -0.50 -5.19 5.81
N MET A 67 0.43 -6.14 5.81
CA MET A 67 0.21 -7.51 5.36
C MET A 67 0.53 -8.49 6.49
N CYS A 68 -0.35 -9.45 6.71
CA CYS A 68 -0.09 -10.56 7.64
C CYS A 68 -0.52 -11.91 7.07
N MET A 69 0.25 -12.93 7.39
CA MET A 69 -0.13 -14.32 7.17
C MET A 69 -1.17 -14.78 8.21
N CYS A 70 -2.31 -15.28 7.76
CA CYS A 70 -3.30 -15.92 8.60
C CYS A 70 -3.13 -17.45 8.50
N SER A 71 -2.28 -18.01 9.36
CA SER A 71 -1.85 -19.42 9.26
C SER A 71 -3.01 -20.42 9.30
N ASN A 72 -4.07 -20.12 10.04
CA ASN A 72 -5.23 -21.02 10.18
C ASN A 72 -6.05 -21.14 8.90
N LYS A 73 -6.03 -20.11 8.04
CA LYS A 73 -6.76 -20.04 6.78
C LYS A 73 -5.84 -20.23 5.56
N ASN A 74 -4.53 -20.18 5.75
CA ASN A 74 -3.52 -20.18 4.69
C ASN A 74 -3.76 -19.06 3.64
N VAL A 75 -4.08 -17.86 4.13
CA VAL A 75 -4.29 -16.64 3.33
C VAL A 75 -3.41 -15.51 3.80
N LEU A 76 -3.16 -14.54 2.91
CA LEU A 76 -2.56 -13.26 3.22
C LEU A 76 -3.66 -12.22 3.40
N GLU A 77 -3.73 -11.65 4.60
CA GLU A 77 -4.61 -10.52 4.90
C GLU A 77 -3.84 -9.24 4.61
N ILE A 78 -4.42 -8.35 3.80
CA ILE A 78 -3.83 -7.07 3.43
C ILE A 78 -4.78 -5.95 3.82
N LYS A 79 -4.27 -5.01 4.59
CA LYS A 79 -4.99 -3.85 5.11
C LYS A 79 -4.36 -2.58 4.54
N LYS A 80 -5.19 -1.72 3.95
CA LYS A 80 -4.76 -0.42 3.40
C LYS A 80 -4.81 0.65 4.50
N GLY A 81 -3.65 1.22 4.85
CA GLY A 81 -3.52 2.24 5.88
C GLY A 81 -4.19 1.84 7.20
N TYR A 82 -5.05 2.70 7.72
CA TYR A 82 -5.75 2.48 8.98
C TYR A 82 -7.12 1.78 8.83
N ASN A 83 -7.51 1.35 7.62
CA ASN A 83 -8.83 0.77 7.36
C ASN A 83 -9.09 -0.46 8.24
N GLU A 84 -10.27 -0.56 8.86
CA GLU A 84 -10.62 -1.72 9.69
C GLU A 84 -10.76 -3.01 8.88
N ASN A 85 -11.15 -2.90 7.61
CA ASN A 85 -11.34 -4.03 6.72
C ASN A 85 -10.01 -4.50 6.10
N CYS A 86 -9.88 -5.82 5.94
CA CYS A 86 -8.79 -6.46 5.22
C CYS A 86 -9.30 -7.19 3.98
N THR A 87 -8.47 -7.24 2.94
CA THR A 87 -8.69 -8.09 1.78
C THR A 87 -7.87 -9.37 1.96
N GLU A 88 -8.50 -10.53 1.79
CA GLU A 88 -7.85 -11.84 1.88
C GLU A 88 -7.41 -12.29 0.49
N TYR A 89 -6.16 -12.76 0.39
CA TYR A 89 -5.60 -13.33 -0.82
C TYR A 89 -5.11 -14.76 -0.58
N PRO A 90 -5.29 -15.68 -1.54
CA PRO A 90 -4.68 -16.99 -1.45
C PRO A 90 -3.16 -16.88 -1.26
N HIS A 91 -2.62 -17.69 -0.36
CA HIS A 91 -1.17 -17.72 -0.16
C HIS A 91 -0.49 -18.16 -1.47
N ARG A 92 0.41 -17.31 -1.98
CA ARG A 92 1.22 -17.43 -3.22
C ARG A 92 0.71 -16.66 -4.45
N GLU A 93 -0.43 -15.98 -4.39
CA GLU A 93 -0.87 -15.09 -5.48
C GLU A 93 -0.20 -13.71 -5.46
N TYR A 94 1.12 -13.69 -5.30
CA TYR A 94 1.90 -12.46 -5.10
C TYR A 94 1.79 -11.45 -6.24
N ARG A 95 1.55 -11.92 -7.48
CA ARG A 95 1.35 -11.03 -8.63
C ARG A 95 0.00 -10.33 -8.60
N ASN A 96 -1.08 -11.05 -8.33
CA ASN A 96 -2.41 -10.45 -8.20
C ASN A 96 -2.44 -9.44 -7.05
N ILE A 97 -1.83 -9.80 -5.92
CA ILE A 97 -1.64 -8.89 -4.78
C ILE A 97 -0.92 -7.60 -5.21
N ALA A 98 0.20 -7.71 -5.94
CA ALA A 98 0.96 -6.55 -6.39
C ALA A 98 0.16 -5.67 -7.36
N LEU A 99 -0.57 -6.29 -8.30
CA LEU A 99 -1.40 -5.58 -9.27
C LEU A 99 -2.54 -4.81 -8.60
N ASP A 100 -3.21 -5.41 -7.60
CA ASP A 100 -4.25 -4.73 -6.83
C ASP A 100 -3.68 -3.55 -6.04
N MET A 101 -2.51 -3.71 -5.41
CA MET A 101 -1.83 -2.60 -4.73
C MET A 101 -1.51 -1.46 -5.70
N ILE A 102 -1.01 -1.77 -6.89
CA ILE A 102 -0.69 -0.78 -7.92
C ILE A 102 -1.95 -0.05 -8.38
N PHE A 103 -3.04 -0.78 -8.61
CA PHE A 103 -4.33 -0.17 -8.94
C PHE A 103 -4.83 0.77 -7.83
N GLU A 104 -4.66 0.38 -6.57
CA GLU A 104 -5.00 1.23 -5.42
C GLU A 104 -4.13 2.50 -5.33
N ILE A 105 -2.84 2.41 -5.70
CA ILE A 105 -1.93 3.56 -5.80
C ILE A 105 -2.38 4.48 -6.94
N GLU A 106 -2.76 3.91 -8.09
CA GLU A 106 -3.24 4.67 -9.25
C GLU A 106 -4.51 5.46 -8.89
N ASN A 107 -5.47 4.81 -8.25
CA ASN A 107 -6.69 5.44 -7.76
C ASN A 107 -6.40 6.54 -6.74
N PHE A 108 -5.44 6.30 -5.84
CA PHE A 108 -5.00 7.28 -4.86
C PHE A 108 -4.39 8.52 -5.53
N GLN A 109 -3.51 8.33 -6.51
CA GLN A 109 -2.88 9.42 -7.25
C GLN A 109 -3.93 10.22 -8.05
N ASN A 110 -4.86 9.53 -8.72
CA ASN A 110 -5.92 10.17 -9.52
C ASN A 110 -6.89 10.99 -8.67
N LYS A 111 -7.32 10.47 -7.52
CA LYS A 111 -8.15 11.22 -6.56
C LYS A 111 -7.45 12.49 -6.08
N ASN A 112 -6.17 12.39 -5.74
CA ASN A 112 -5.40 13.54 -5.25
C ASN A 112 -5.09 14.59 -6.32
N LYS A 113 -4.92 14.19 -7.59
CA LYS A 113 -4.78 15.12 -8.72
C LYS A 113 -6.03 15.98 -8.94
N LEU A 114 -7.23 15.44 -8.70
CA LEU A 114 -8.50 16.15 -8.91
C LEU A 114 -8.69 17.33 -7.95
N TYR A 115 -8.20 17.24 -6.70
CA TYR A 115 -8.26 18.34 -5.73
C TYR A 115 -7.44 19.58 -6.15
N LYS A 116 -6.60 19.48 -7.19
CA LYS A 116 -5.86 20.62 -7.75
C LYS A 116 -6.76 21.59 -8.54
N ASN A 117 -7.93 21.14 -9.00
CA ASN A 117 -8.82 21.96 -9.83
C ASN A 117 -9.89 22.75 -9.05
N GLU A 118 -10.06 22.51 -7.75
CA GLU A 118 -11.11 23.17 -6.94
C GLU A 118 -10.60 24.26 -5.99
N GLY A 119 -9.30 24.62 -6.06
CA GLY A 119 -8.64 25.39 -5.00
C GLY A 119 -8.03 26.74 -5.35
N CYS A 120 -8.21 27.30 -6.56
CA CYS A 120 -7.79 28.67 -6.84
C CYS A 120 -8.86 29.68 -6.39
N VAL A 121 -9.01 29.83 -5.07
CA VAL A 121 -9.59 31.07 -4.53
C VAL A 121 -8.50 32.12 -4.63
N ASN A 122 -8.55 32.93 -5.68
CA ASN A 122 -7.78 34.16 -5.76
C ASN A 122 -8.28 35.08 -4.64
N TYR A 123 -7.50 35.22 -3.57
CA TYR A 123 -7.64 36.39 -2.71
C TYR A 123 -6.98 37.56 -3.46
N GLU A 124 -7.79 38.30 -4.20
CA GLU A 124 -7.40 39.63 -4.66
C GLU A 124 -7.26 40.53 -3.43
N TYR A 125 -6.07 41.12 -3.27
CA TYR A 125 -5.71 42.05 -2.20
C TYR A 125 -6.31 43.45 -2.44
#